data_AF-A0A9X3CJK4-F1
#
_entry.id   AF-A0A9X3CJK4-F1
#
_cell.length_a   1.000
_cell.length_b   1.000
_cell.length_c   1.000
_cell.angle_alpha   90.00
_cell.angle_beta   90.00
_cell.angle_gamma   90.00
#
_symmetry.space_group_name_H-M   'P 1'
#
loop_
_entity.id
_entity.type
_entity.pdbx_description
1 polymer ?
#
loop_
_entity_poly.entity_id
_entity_poly.type
_entity_poly.pdbx_seq_one_letter_code
_entity_poly.pdbx_strand_id
1 'polypeptide(L)'
;MSPEQAVTLVSQAIWVIILMVSVLILPSLIVGLVVAIFQAVTQVNEQTLSFLPRLLVTLLSIILAGHWLIQEISDLFIFVFTAIPSEIG
;
A
#
# COMPACT_ATOMS: atom_id res chain seq x y z
N MET A 1 -20.59 -12.70 17.72
CA MET A 1 -20.23 -11.69 16.70
C MET A 1 -21.49 -11.05 16.12
N SER A 2 -21.76 -9.80 16.49
CA SER A 2 -22.83 -9.02 15.89
C SER A 2 -22.44 -8.53 14.48
N PRO A 3 -23.41 -8.21 13.61
CA PRO A 3 -23.13 -7.64 12.29
C PRO A 3 -22.26 -6.37 12.34
N GLU A 4 -22.43 -5.54 13.35
CA GLU A 4 -21.68 -4.28 13.54
C GLU A 4 -20.19 -4.55 13.82
N GLN A 5 -19.89 -5.58 14.62
CA GLN A 5 -18.52 -5.99 14.92
C GLN A 5 -17.82 -6.57 13.68
N ALA A 6 -18.54 -7.38 12.89
CA ALA A 6 -18.03 -7.91 11.63
C ALA A 6 -17.63 -6.79 10.66
N VAL A 7 -18.50 -5.79 10.50
CA VAL A 7 -18.23 -4.61 9.66
C VAL A 7 -17.02 -3.84 10.17
N THR A 8 -16.89 -3.66 11.48
CA THR A 8 -15.75 -2.96 12.10
C THR A 8 -14.43 -3.66 11.78
N LEU A 9 -14.38 -4.99 11.94
CA LEU A 9 -13.19 -5.79 11.64
C LEU A 9 -12.78 -5.66 10.17
N VAL A 10 -13.74 -5.78 9.26
CA VAL A 10 -13.50 -5.64 7.81
C VAL A 10 -13.04 -4.22 7.47
N SER A 11 -13.64 -3.19 8.07
CA SER A 11 -13.25 -1.80 7.85
C SER A 11 -11.80 -1.55 8.27
N GLN A 12 -11.37 -2.12 9.40
CA GLN A 12 -10.00 -1.99 9.88
C GLN A 12 -9.00 -2.72 8.96
N ALA A 13 -9.35 -3.91 8.46
CA ALA A 13 -8.53 -4.61 7.47
C ALA A 13 -8.39 -3.81 6.16
N ILE A 14 -9.49 -3.24 5.65
CA ILE A 14 -9.49 -2.40 4.46
C ILE A 14 -8.62 -1.15 4.67
N TRP A 15 -8.69 -0.54 5.85
CA TRP A 15 -7.87 0.62 6.18
C TRP A 15 -6.37 0.32 6.08
N VAL A 16 -5.92 -0.81 6.66
CA VAL A 16 -4.52 -1.24 6.56
C VAL A 16 -4.13 -1.47 5.10
N ILE A 17 -4.98 -2.12 4.29
CA ILE A 17 -4.73 -2.32 2.86
C ILE A 17 -4.56 -0.99 2.12
N ILE A 18 -5.47 -0.03 2.35
CA ILE A 18 -5.41 1.30 1.71
C ILE A 18 -4.11 2.00 2.08
N LEU A 19 -3.73 1.97 3.36
CA LEU A 19 -2.51 2.57 3.86
C LEU A 19 -1.27 1.94 3.21
N MET A 20 -1.21 0.60 3.15
CA MET A 20 -0.11 -0.12 2.53
C MET A 20 0.03 0.23 1.04
N VAL A 21 -1.08 0.16 0.30
CA VAL A 21 -1.09 0.49 -1.14
C VAL A 21 -0.70 1.94 -1.35
N SER A 22 -1.19 2.86 -0.53
CA SER A 22 -0.87 4.29 -0.65
C SER A 22 0.62 4.54 -0.48
N VAL A 23 1.25 3.99 0.55
CA VAL A 23 2.68 4.21 0.83
C VAL A 23 3.58 3.59 -0.26
N LEU A 24 3.19 2.45 -0.82
CA LEU A 24 3.98 1.78 -1.86
C LEU A 24 3.78 2.39 -3.25
N ILE A 25 2.54 2.75 -3.60
CA ILE A 25 2.17 3.14 -4.98
C ILE A 25 2.24 4.65 -5.19
N LEU A 26 1.81 5.46 -4.22
CA LEU A 26 1.70 6.92 -4.41
C LEU A 26 3.04 7.58 -4.80
N PRO A 27 4.19 7.23 -4.19
CA PRO A 27 5.48 7.78 -4.64
C PRO A 27 5.81 7.41 -6.09
N SER A 28 5.53 6.16 -6.49
CA SER A 28 5.77 5.69 -7.85
C SER A 28 4.85 6.38 -8.88
N LEU A 29 3.62 6.73 -8.50
CA LEU A 29 2.69 7.48 -9.33
C LEU A 29 3.17 8.91 -9.57
N ILE A 30 3.66 9.59 -8.52
CA ILE A 30 4.20 10.94 -8.63
C ILE A 30 5.39 10.94 -9.60
N VAL A 31 6.33 10.01 -9.44
CA VAL A 31 7.48 9.90 -10.35
C VAL A 31 7.04 9.50 -11.76
N GLY A 32 6.08 8.59 -11.89
CA GLY A 32 5.48 8.22 -13.17
C GLY A 32 4.89 9.41 -13.91
N LEU A 33 4.18 10.30 -13.20
CA LEU A 33 3.61 11.52 -13.76
C LEU A 33 4.69 12.49 -14.24
N VAL A 34 5.73 12.73 -13.41
CA VAL A 34 6.85 13.60 -13.78
C VAL A 34 7.55 13.08 -15.04
N VAL A 35 7.83 11.78 -15.10
CA VAL A 35 8.44 11.16 -16.27
C VAL A 35 7.53 11.24 -17.50
N ALA A 36 6.22 11.04 -17.35
CA ALA A 36 5.27 11.17 -18.46
C ALA A 36 5.23 12.60 -19.04
N ILE A 37 5.29 13.62 -18.18
CA ILE A 37 5.37 15.02 -18.61
C ILE A 37 6.68 15.26 -19.37
N PHE A 38 7.81 14.76 -18.85
CA PHE A 38 9.11 14.87 -19.52
C PHE A 38 9.07 14.22 -20.91
N GLN A 39 8.56 12.99 -21.00
CA GLN A 39 8.39 12.25 -22.26
C GLN A 39 7.53 13.03 -23.26
N ALA A 40 6.43 13.65 -22.79
CA ALA A 40 5.55 14.44 -23.64
C ALA A 40 6.22 15.72 -24.16
N VAL A 41 6.97 16.43 -23.31
CA VAL A 41 7.65 17.69 -23.68
C VAL A 41 8.82 17.43 -24.65
N THR A 42 9.59 16.36 -24.44
CA THR A 42 10.76 16.05 -25.29
C THR A 42 10.42 15.17 -26.49
N GLN A 43 9.17 14.74 -26.64
CA GLN A 43 8.71 13.79 -27.66
C GLN A 43 9.48 12.45 -27.65
N VAL A 44 10.03 12.06 -26.49
CA VAL A 44 10.74 10.78 -26.31
C VAL A 44 9.73 9.74 -25.83
N ASN A 45 9.42 8.77 -26.69
CA ASN A 45 8.48 7.69 -26.38
C ASN A 45 9.20 6.35 -26.16
N GLU A 46 10.08 6.32 -25.16
CA GLU A 46 10.81 5.11 -24.77
C GLU A 46 10.13 4.44 -23.58
N GLN A 47 9.60 3.23 -23.78
CA GLN A 47 8.84 2.50 -22.76
C GLN A 47 9.67 2.24 -21.49
N THR A 48 10.97 1.95 -21.66
CA THR A 48 11.92 1.67 -20.57
C THR A 48 12.15 2.88 -19.66
N LEU A 49 12.19 4.10 -20.22
CA LEU A 49 12.34 5.34 -19.44
C LEU A 49 11.15 5.58 -18.52
N SER A 50 9.96 5.13 -18.91
CA SER A 50 8.76 5.23 -18.09
C SER A 50 8.81 4.22 -16.94
N PHE A 51 9.25 2.99 -17.22
CA PHE A 51 9.22 1.87 -16.27
C PHE A 51 10.30 1.95 -15.19
N LEU A 52 11.57 2.16 -15.57
CA LEU A 52 12.70 2.01 -14.66
C LEU A 52 12.66 2.97 -13.45
N PRO A 53 12.38 4.27 -13.60
CA PRO A 53 12.31 5.19 -12.45
C PRO A 53 11.19 4.81 -11.47
N ARG A 54 10.02 4.39 -11.99
CA ARG A 54 8.90 3.94 -11.16
C ARG A 54 9.29 2.71 -10.34
N LEU A 55 9.95 1.73 -10.97
CA LEU A 55 10.41 0.52 -10.29
C LEU A 55 11.37 0.85 -9.14
N LEU A 56 12.38 1.69 -9.39
CA LEU A 56 13.35 2.07 -8.37
C LEU A 56 12.69 2.77 -7.17
N VAL A 57 11.71 3.63 -7.43
CA VAL A 57 10.96 4.33 -6.38
C VAL A 57 10.12 3.36 -5.58
N THR A 58 9.41 2.42 -6.22
CA THR A 58 8.64 1.39 -5.50
C THR A 58 9.55 0.53 -4.63
N LEU A 59 10.71 0.10 -5.14
CA LEU A 59 11.68 -0.67 -4.37
C LEU A 59 12.21 0.13 -3.17
N LEU A 60 12.49 1.42 -3.36
CA LEU A 60 12.90 2.30 -2.28
C LEU A 60 11.80 2.46 -1.22
N SER A 61 10.55 2.65 -1.64
CA SER A 61 9.40 2.69 -0.72
C SER A 61 9.29 1.41 0.12
N ILE A 62 9.52 0.24 -0.49
CA ILE A 62 9.52 -1.04 0.24
C ILE A 62 10.67 -1.10 1.23
N ILE A 63 11.88 -0.67 0.87
CA ILE A 63 13.03 -0.69 1.77
C ILE A 63 12.80 0.23 2.98
N LEU A 64 12.27 1.42 2.75
CA LEU A 64 12.06 2.42 3.80
C LEU A 64 10.84 2.10 4.67
N ALA A 65 9.72 1.72 4.07
CA ALA A 65 8.47 1.47 4.78
C ALA A 65 8.31 0.00 5.23
N GLY A 66 9.12 -0.93 4.73
CA GLY A 66 8.90 -2.36 4.89
C GLY A 66 8.80 -2.82 6.34
N HIS A 67 9.67 -2.31 7.22
CA HIS A 67 9.60 -2.64 8.65
C HIS A 67 8.26 -2.24 9.26
N TRP A 68 7.81 -1.02 8.99
CA TRP A 68 6.55 -0.49 9.50
C TRP A 68 5.33 -1.20 8.88
N LEU A 69 5.34 -1.49 7.58
CA LEU A 69 4.25 -2.23 6.92
C LEU A 69 4.06 -3.63 7.51
N ILE A 70 5.16 -4.29 7.90
CA ILE A 70 5.08 -5.59 8.57
C ILE A 70 4.50 -5.47 9.99
N GLN A 71 4.79 -4.37 10.71
CA GLN A 71 4.17 -4.10 12.01
C GLN A 71 2.66 -3.94 11.86
N GLU A 72 2.19 -3.11 10.92
CA GLU A 72 0.76 -2.90 10.66
C GLU A 72 0.01 -4.19 10.32
N ILE A 73 0.62 -5.07 9.50
CA ILE A 73 0.05 -6.40 9.22
C ILE A 73 0.00 -7.28 10.47
N SER A 74 1.06 -7.25 11.27
CA SER A 74 1.15 -8.06 12.49
C SER A 74 0.13 -7.62 13.53
N ASP A 75 -0.08 -6.31 13.66
CA ASP A 75 -1.07 -5.73 14.56
C ASP A 75 -2.49 -6.09 14.12
N LEU A 76 -2.78 -5.99 12.81
CA LEU A 76 -4.06 -6.46 12.25
C LEU A 76 -4.27 -7.95 12.52
N PHE A 77 -3.23 -8.77 12.36
CA PHE A 77 -3.30 -10.20 12.63
C PHE A 77 -3.64 -10.47 14.11
N ILE A 78 -2.91 -9.86 15.04
CA ILE A 78 -3.18 -10.02 16.48
C ILE A 78 -4.59 -9.54 16.83
N PHE A 79 -5.04 -8.42 16.26
CA PHE A 79 -6.39 -7.91 16.46
C PHE A 79 -7.45 -8.91 16.01
N VAL A 80 -7.33 -9.47 14.81
CA VAL A 80 -8.29 -10.46 14.30
C VAL A 80 -8.29 -11.73 15.17
N PHE A 81 -7.11 -12.21 15.57
CA PHE A 81 -6.99 -13.43 16.39
C PHE A 81 -7.47 -13.25 17.83
N THR A 82 -7.50 -12.03 18.36
CA THR A 82 -8.03 -11.73 19.70
C THR A 82 -9.53 -11.40 19.67
N ALA A 83 -10.02 -10.79 18.59
CA ALA A 83 -11.43 -10.49 18.40
C ALA A 83 -12.29 -11.73 18.10
N ILE A 84 -11.71 -12.79 17.53
CA ILE A 84 -12.46 -14.03 17.22
C ILE A 84 -12.84 -14.80 18.51
N PRO A 85 -11.92 -15.14 19.44
CA PRO A 85 -12.25 -15.90 20.66
C PRO A 85 -13.24 -15.22 21.60
N SER A 86 -13.24 -13.88 21.67
CA SER A 86 -14.17 -13.12 22.51
C SER A 86 -15.64 -13.23 22.08
N GLU A 87 -15.87 -13.71 20.86
CA GLU A 87 -17.21 -13.79 20.24
C GLU A 87 -17.77 -15.22 20.18
N ILE A 88 -16.97 -16.22 20.56
CA ILE A 88 -17.33 -17.64 20.61
C ILE A 88 -17.62 -18.07 22.06
N GLY A 89 -17.40 -17.18 23.03
CA GLY A 89 -17.72 -17.37 24.46
C GLY A 89 -18.97 -16.60 24.88
#